data_AF-A0A0F2NJZ4-F1
#
_entry.id   AF-A0A0F2NJZ4-F1
#
_cell.length_a   1.000
_cell.length_b   1.000
_cell.length_c   1.000
_cell.angle_alpha   90.00
_cell.angle_beta   90.00
_cell.angle_gamma   90.00
#
_symmetry.space_group_name_H-M   'P 1'
#
loop_
_entity.id
_entity.type
_entity.pdbx_description
1 polymer ?
#
loop_
_entity_poly.entity_id
_entity_poly.type
_entity_poly.pdbx_seq_one_letter_code
_entity_poly.pdbx_strand_id
1 'polypeptide(L)'
;MFAAVMDGKNYIKGFNNADIRGIIYPHHLKDNPHLIGKTTRLLAKLRAHGLIAKIPHSFRYKPTVKGIRIMSTILRVKKKEIPNLFDVA
;
A
#
# COMPACT_ATOMS: atom_id res chain seq x y z
N MET A 1 3.92 -3.01 -2.95
CA MET A 1 2.76 -2.12 -2.68
C MET A 1 2.39 -2.09 -1.20
N PHE A 2 1.86 -3.16 -0.58
CA PHE A 2 1.40 -3.09 0.82
C PHE A 2 2.48 -2.65 1.80
N ALA A 3 3.72 -3.12 1.65
CA ALA A 3 4.84 -2.66 2.47
C ALA A 3 5.08 -1.15 2.33
N ALA A 4 4.96 -0.60 1.12
CA ALA A 4 5.12 0.83 0.86
C ALA A 4 3.99 1.66 1.50
N VAL A 5 2.76 1.15 1.53
CA VAL A 5 1.61 1.80 2.19
C VAL A 5 1.73 1.72 3.71
N MET A 6 2.23 0.60 4.24
CA MET A 6 2.37 0.30 5.67
C MET A 6 3.61 0.91 6.34
N ASP A 7 4.39 1.74 5.63
CA ASP A 7 5.48 2.51 6.24
C ASP A 7 4.94 3.42 7.36
N GLY A 8 5.59 3.44 8.53
CA GLY A 8 5.12 4.19 9.69
C GLY A 8 4.89 5.67 9.42
N LYS A 9 5.70 6.28 8.53
CA LYS A 9 5.53 7.69 8.12
C LYS A 9 4.16 7.97 7.49
N ASN A 10 3.60 6.98 6.79
CA ASN A 10 2.32 7.09 6.10
C ASN A 10 1.14 7.05 7.07
N TYR A 11 1.32 6.45 8.25
CA TYR A 11 0.29 6.47 9.28
C TYR A 11 0.16 7.86 9.91
N ILE A 12 1.30 8.53 10.12
CA ILE A 12 1.36 9.85 10.76
C ILE A 12 0.88 10.95 9.80
N LYS A 13 1.48 11.05 8.60
CA LYS A 13 1.26 12.16 7.67
C LYS A 13 0.33 11.82 6.49
N GLY A 14 0.03 10.54 6.29
CA GLY A 14 -0.53 10.07 5.02
C GLY A 14 0.46 10.17 3.86
N PHE A 15 0.05 9.67 2.71
CA PHE A 15 0.88 9.60 1.50
C PHE A 15 0.08 9.99 0.26
N ASN A 16 0.75 10.48 -0.76
CA ASN A 16 0.16 10.72 -2.08
C ASN A 16 0.65 9.67 -3.11
N ASN A 17 0.22 9.82 -4.36
CA ASN A 17 0.65 8.93 -5.45
C ASN A 17 2.18 8.98 -5.66
N ALA A 18 2.79 10.17 -5.64
CA ALA A 18 4.23 10.34 -5.85
C ALA A 18 5.07 9.65 -4.77
N ASP A 19 4.65 9.77 -3.50
CA ASP A 19 5.30 9.12 -2.35
C ASP A 19 5.36 7.60 -2.54
N ILE A 20 4.24 6.99 -2.95
CA ILE A 20 4.15 5.53 -3.16
C ILE A 20 4.86 5.10 -4.45
N ARG A 21 4.74 5.88 -5.51
CA ARG A 21 5.39 5.60 -6.80
C ARG A 21 6.90 5.59 -6.65
N GLY A 22 7.47 6.53 -5.89
CA GLY A 22 8.90 6.59 -5.60
C GLY A 22 9.45 5.37 -4.86
N ILE A 23 8.60 4.67 -4.08
CA ILE A 23 9.00 3.44 -3.37
C ILE A 23 8.87 2.21 -4.26
N ILE A 24 7.83 2.13 -5.11
CA ILE A 24 7.52 0.92 -5.88
C ILE A 24 8.27 0.88 -7.21
N TYR A 25 8.62 2.05 -7.75
CA TYR A 25 9.28 2.21 -9.04
C TYR A 25 10.55 3.07 -8.87
N PRO A 26 11.53 2.65 -8.05
CA PRO A 26 12.68 3.49 -7.70
C PRO A 26 13.59 3.81 -8.88
N HIS A 27 13.64 2.93 -9.90
CA HIS A 27 14.50 3.09 -11.08
C HIS A 27 13.81 3.76 -12.27
N HIS A 28 12.56 4.23 -12.11
CA HIS A 28 11.82 4.85 -13.19
C HIS A 28 11.77 6.38 -13.05
N LEU A 29 11.64 7.06 -14.20
CA LEU A 29 11.36 8.49 -14.23
C LEU A 29 10.12 8.79 -13.38
N LYS A 30 10.28 9.69 -12.41
CA LYS A 30 9.22 10.07 -11.47
C LYS A 30 7.97 10.55 -12.20
N ASP A 31 8.11 11.16 -13.37
CA ASP A 31 6.99 11.78 -14.09
C ASP A 31 6.48 10.95 -15.27
N ASN A 32 6.81 9.65 -15.32
CA ASN A 32 6.24 8.77 -16.33
C ASN A 32 4.69 8.70 -16.20
N PRO A 33 3.91 9.20 -17.18
CA PRO A 33 2.46 9.30 -17.08
C PRO A 33 1.78 7.93 -16.92
N HIS A 34 2.36 6.88 -17.52
CA HIS A 34 1.85 5.51 -17.40
C HIS A 34 1.92 5.01 -15.95
N LEU A 35 3.05 5.25 -15.26
CA LEU A 35 3.22 4.84 -13.87
C LEU A 35 2.35 5.64 -12.91
N ILE A 36 2.14 6.94 -13.20
CA ILE A 36 1.20 7.78 -12.46
C ILE A 36 -0.20 7.18 -12.53
N GLY A 37 -0.71 6.90 -13.74
CA GLY A 37 -2.04 6.32 -13.96
C GLY A 37 -2.19 4.94 -13.33
N LYS A 38 -1.19 4.07 -13.49
CA LYS A 38 -1.14 2.73 -12.86
C LYS A 38 -1.22 2.83 -11.34
N THR A 39 -0.47 3.74 -10.73
CA THR A 39 -0.47 3.95 -9.27
C THR A 39 -1.80 4.52 -8.79
N THR A 40 -2.40 5.47 -9.52
CA THR A 40 -3.72 6.03 -9.18
C THR A 40 -4.78 4.93 -9.19
N ARG A 41 -4.80 4.07 -10.21
CA ARG A 41 -5.74 2.95 -10.29
C ARG A 41 -5.54 1.96 -9.13
N LEU A 42 -4.29 1.69 -8.73
CA LEU A 42 -4.01 0.85 -7.55
C LEU A 42 -4.56 1.48 -6.27
N LEU A 43 -4.31 2.77 -6.04
CA LEU A 43 -4.86 3.49 -4.87
C LEU A 43 -6.39 3.49 -4.86
N ALA A 44 -7.02 3.67 -6.02
CA ALA A 44 -8.46 3.59 -6.17
C ALA A 44 -9.01 2.21 -5.75
N LYS A 45 -8.36 1.11 -6.17
CA LYS A 45 -8.73 -0.25 -5.72
C LYS A 45 -8.60 -0.41 -4.21
N LEU A 46 -7.48 0.02 -3.62
CA LEU A 46 -7.29 -0.06 -2.16
C LEU A 46 -8.37 0.73 -1.40
N ARG A 47 -8.75 1.90 -1.94
CA ARG A 47 -9.81 2.72 -1.36
C ARG A 47 -11.17 2.04 -1.48
N ALA A 48 -11.49 1.46 -2.63
CA ALA A 48 -12.74 0.74 -2.86
C ALA A 48 -12.91 -0.45 -1.89
N HIS A 49 -11.82 -1.14 -1.55
CA HIS A 49 -11.84 -2.22 -0.56
C HIS A 49 -11.80 -1.74 0.92
N GLY A 50 -11.70 -0.43 1.13
CA GLY A 50 -11.60 0.19 2.46
C GLY A 50 -10.28 -0.05 3.17
N LEU A 51 -9.21 -0.39 2.44
CA LEU A 51 -7.87 -0.58 3.01
C LEU A 51 -7.16 0.75 3.26
N ILE A 52 -7.48 1.77 2.47
CA ILE A 52 -7.01 3.14 2.66
C ILE A 52 -8.19 4.09 2.57
N ALA A 53 -8.07 5.25 3.21
CA ALA A 53 -9.05 6.33 3.14
C ALA A 53 -8.37 7.61 2.65
N LYS A 54 -9.12 8.44 1.91
CA LYS A 54 -8.65 9.79 1.54
C LYS A 54 -8.73 10.69 2.77
N ILE A 55 -7.71 11.49 3.00
CA ILE A 55 -7.71 12.53 4.04
C ILE A 55 -8.47 13.74 3.48
N PRO A 56 -9.52 14.24 4.16
CA PRO A 56 -10.27 15.43 3.72
C PRO A 56 -9.36 16.62 3.43
N HIS A 57 -9.76 17.48 2.49
CA HIS A 57 -9.02 18.68 2.10
C HIS A 57 -7.56 18.45 1.64
N SER A 58 -7.20 17.20 1.28
CA SER A 58 -5.87 16.88 0.77
C SER A 58 -5.92 15.84 -0.36
N PHE A 59 -4.81 15.73 -1.09
CA PHE A 59 -4.57 14.65 -2.05
C PHE A 59 -3.90 13.42 -1.40
N ARG A 60 -3.95 13.33 -0.07
CA ARG A 60 -3.28 12.26 0.68
C ARG A 60 -4.27 11.16 1.07
N TYR A 61 -3.70 9.97 1.24
CA TYR A 61 -4.38 8.80 1.75
C TYR A 61 -3.73 8.35 3.05
N LYS A 62 -4.51 7.67 3.90
CA LYS A 62 -4.01 6.98 5.09
C LYS A 62 -4.51 5.55 5.13
N PRO A 63 -3.73 4.60 5.69
CA PRO A 63 -4.25 3.26 5.99
C PRO A 63 -5.43 3.36 6.97
N THR A 64 -6.47 2.56 6.75
CA THR A 64 -7.58 2.41 7.72
C THR A 64 -7.21 1.35 8.76
N VAL A 65 -7.95 1.27 9.86
CA VAL A 65 -7.79 0.19 10.86
C VAL A 65 -7.96 -1.19 10.20
N LYS A 66 -8.99 -1.34 9.35
CA LYS A 66 -9.21 -2.54 8.52
C LYS A 66 -8.01 -2.83 7.62
N GLY A 67 -7.51 -1.80 6.94
CA GLY A 67 -6.36 -1.89 6.04
C GLY A 67 -5.09 -2.34 6.75
N ILE A 68 -4.80 -1.77 7.92
CA ILE A 68 -3.67 -2.15 8.76
C ILE A 68 -3.75 -3.63 9.12
N ARG A 69 -4.90 -4.10 9.62
CA ARG A 69 -5.10 -5.50 10.01
C ARG A 69 -4.90 -6.46 8.83
N ILE A 70 -5.51 -6.17 7.68
CA ILE A 70 -5.42 -7.04 6.50
C ILE A 70 -4.02 -7.00 5.87
N MET A 71 -3.50 -5.80 5.59
CA MET A 71 -2.20 -5.66 4.90
C MET A 71 -1.05 -6.16 5.77
N SER A 72 -1.06 -5.92 7.09
CA SER A 72 -0.02 -6.45 7.99
C SER A 72 -0.05 -7.98 8.05
N THR A 73 -1.23 -8.60 8.09
CA THR A 73 -1.38 -10.06 8.09
C THR A 73 -0.81 -10.64 6.79
N ILE A 74 -1.18 -10.08 5.64
CA ILE A 74 -0.65 -10.52 4.33
C ILE A 74 0.86 -10.34 4.28
N LEU A 75 1.40 -9.21 4.76
CA LEU A 75 2.85 -8.99 4.79
C LEU A 75 3.56 -9.97 5.71
N ARG A 76 2.98 -10.31 6.86
CA ARG A 76 3.53 -11.28 7.81
C ARG A 76 3.53 -12.68 7.21
N VAL A 77 2.43 -13.10 6.59
CA VAL A 77 2.30 -14.39 5.89
C VAL A 77 3.21 -14.47 4.67
N LYS A 78 3.46 -13.35 3.99
CA LYS A 78 4.42 -13.32 2.88
C LYS A 78 5.88 -13.38 3.35
N LYS A 79 6.19 -12.76 4.51
CA LYS A 79 7.56 -12.68 5.06
C LYS A 79 7.98 -13.93 5.82
N LYS A 80 7.07 -14.54 6.56
CA LYS A 80 7.27 -15.91 7.02
C LYS A 80 7.09 -16.75 5.77
N GLU A 81 8.15 -17.37 5.23
CA GLU A 81 7.93 -18.58 4.43
C GLU A 81 6.92 -19.40 5.22
N ILE A 82 5.77 -19.74 4.62
CA ILE A 82 4.73 -20.52 5.28
C ILE A 82 5.45 -21.77 5.80
N PRO A 83 5.74 -21.90 7.11
CA PRO A 83 6.41 -23.09 7.58
C PRO A 83 5.32 -24.13 7.62
N ASN A 84 5.21 -24.92 6.55
CA ASN A 84 4.52 -26.21 6.47
C ASN A 84 3.23 -26.32 7.29
N LEU A 85 2.42 -25.26 7.38
CA LEU A 85 1.23 -25.23 8.25
C LEU A 85 0.05 -25.99 7.63
N PHE A 86 0.28 -26.55 6.43
CA PHE A 86 -0.60 -27.46 5.72
C PHE A 86 -0.01 -28.88 5.61
N ASP A 87 1.17 -29.16 6.17
CA ASP A 87 1.73 -30.51 6.26
C ASP A 87 1.26 -31.20 7.54
N VAL A 88 -0.05 -31.36 7.68
CA VAL A 88 -0.60 -32.32 8.64
C VAL A 88 -1.48 -33.27 7.82
N ALA A 89 -0.83 -34.33 7.37
CA ALA A 89 -1.44 -35.56 6.89
C ALA A 89 -1.93 -36.40 8.09
#